data_AF-A0A527ZAP2-F1
#
_entry.id   AF-A0A527ZAP2-F1
#
_cell.length_a   1.000
_cell.length_b   1.000
_cell.length_c   1.000
_cell.angle_alpha   90.00
_cell.angle_beta   90.00
_cell.angle_gamma   90.00
#
_symmetry.space_group_name_H-M   'P 1'
#
loop_
_entity.id
_entity.type
_entity.pdbx_description
1 polymer ?
#
loop_
_entity_poly.entity_id
_entity_poly.type
_entity_poly.pdbx_seq_one_letter_code
_entity_poly.pdbx_strand_id
1 'polypeptide(L)'
;MKGKETILLVAAGLLGLTEPMWAGDIAEPGGYRMDEYRAPVPQTLQGAKVITTAEAEALWREKKAVFFDVMPNTPKPANLPA
;
A
#
# COMPACT_ATOMS: atom_id res chain seq x y z
N MET A 1 49.89 16.68 10.88
CA MET A 1 48.92 16.77 9.76
C MET A 1 48.39 15.37 9.44
N LYS A 2 47.44 14.84 10.22
CA LYS A 2 46.87 13.49 10.01
C LYS A 2 45.48 13.29 10.64
N GLY A 3 44.84 14.38 11.07
CA GLY A 3 43.57 14.33 11.83
C GLY A 3 42.35 14.81 11.06
N LYS A 4 42.54 15.61 10.00
CA LYS A 4 41.44 16.20 9.21
C LYS A 4 41.01 15.34 8.03
N GLU A 5 41.92 14.54 7.48
CA GLU A 5 41.63 13.61 6.38
C GLU A 5 40.80 12.40 6.85
N THR A 6 41.06 11.90 8.06
CA THR A 6 40.31 10.78 8.65
C THR A 6 38.87 11.17 8.99
N ILE A 7 38.62 12.42 9.39
CA ILE A 7 37.26 12.91 9.70
C ILE A 7 36.44 13.11 8.42
N LEU A 8 37.06 13.57 7.33
CA LEU A 8 36.36 13.69 6.04
C LEU A 8 36.03 12.33 5.41
N LEU A 9 36.87 11.31 5.59
CA LEU A 9 36.61 9.96 5.07
C LEU A 9 35.45 9.25 5.79
N VAL A 10 35.22 9.53 7.08
CA VAL A 10 34.09 8.95 7.83
C VAL A 10 32.77 9.64 7.50
N ALA A 11 32.77 10.96 7.26
CA ALA A 11 31.56 11.70 6.87
C ALA A 11 31.07 11.35 5.45
N ALA A 12 31.97 11.07 4.52
CA ALA A 12 31.62 10.66 3.15
C ALA A 12 31.05 9.23 3.07
N GLY A 13 31.38 8.35 4.03
CA GLY A 13 30.83 6.99 4.10
C GLY A 13 29.39 6.92 4.59
N LEU A 14 28.92 7.89 5.37
CA LEU A 14 27.56 7.88 5.94
C LEU A 14 26.49 8.48 5.02
N LEU A 15 26.86 9.29 4.01
CA LEU A 15 25.90 9.90 3.08
C LEU A 15 25.61 9.07 1.82
N GLY A 16 26.32 7.95 1.60
CA GLY A 16 26.21 7.15 0.38
C GLY A 16 25.25 5.95 0.41
N LEU A 17 24.54 5.72 1.51
CA LEU A 17 23.76 4.48 1.72
C LEU A 17 22.24 4.61 1.53
N THR A 18 21.76 5.72 0.96
CA THR A 18 20.34 5.82 0.59
C THR A 18 20.13 5.19 -0.78
N GLU A 19 20.13 3.85 -0.81
CA GLU A 19 19.65 3.14 -1.99
C GLU A 19 18.16 3.50 -2.15
N PRO A 20 17.72 3.95 -3.35
CA PRO A 20 16.30 4.10 -3.59
C PRO A 20 15.68 2.71 -3.44
N MET A 21 14.94 2.50 -2.36
CA MET A 21 14.14 1.30 -2.18
C MET A 21 12.98 1.40 -3.17
N TRP A 22 13.21 0.97 -4.41
CA TRP A 22 12.12 0.63 -5.30
C TRP A 22 11.36 -0.50 -4.63
N ALA A 23 10.20 -0.17 -4.08
CA ALA A 23 9.24 -1.20 -3.70
C ALA A 23 8.97 -2.02 -4.96
N GLY A 24 9.50 -3.25 -5.01
CA GLY A 24 9.20 -4.18 -6.09
C GLY A 24 7.69 -4.40 -6.18
N ASP A 25 7.22 -4.87 -7.34
CA ASP A 25 5.81 -5.18 -7.53
C ASP A 25 5.32 -6.12 -6.42
N ILE A 26 4.21 -5.74 -5.79
CA ILE A 26 3.57 -6.54 -4.75
C ILE A 26 3.01 -7.80 -5.42
N ALA A 27 3.42 -8.98 -4.95
CA ALA A 27 2.96 -10.24 -5.49
C ALA A 27 1.46 -10.44 -5.25
N GLU A 28 0.79 -11.14 -6.17
CA GLU A 28 -0.60 -11.56 -5.97
C GLU A 28 -0.71 -12.55 -4.80
N PRO A 29 -1.71 -12.39 -3.91
CA PRO A 29 -1.89 -13.30 -2.79
C PRO A 29 -2.41 -14.67 -3.26
N GLY A 30 -1.91 -15.75 -2.66
CA GLY A 30 -2.35 -17.11 -2.98
C GLY A 30 -3.74 -17.49 -2.43
N GLY A 31 -4.36 -16.62 -1.64
CA GLY A 31 -5.68 -16.85 -1.02
C GLY A 31 -6.25 -15.58 -0.41
N TYR A 32 -7.37 -15.71 0.30
CA TYR A 32 -8.00 -14.59 0.98
C TYR A 32 -7.13 -14.04 2.11
N ARG A 33 -7.01 -12.71 2.15
CA ARG A 33 -6.33 -11.98 3.23
C ARG A 33 -7.23 -11.92 4.46
N MET A 34 -6.72 -12.36 5.61
CA MET A 34 -7.48 -12.41 6.88
C MET A 34 -6.92 -11.45 7.95
N ASP A 35 -5.77 -10.84 7.69
CA ASP A 35 -5.04 -9.89 8.53
C ASP A 35 -4.44 -8.76 7.68
N GLU A 36 -3.78 -7.77 8.29
CA GLU A 36 -3.03 -6.72 7.57
C GLU A 36 -3.80 -6.09 6.37
N TYR A 37 -5.09 -5.80 6.55
CA TYR A 37 -6.00 -5.33 5.47
C TYR A 37 -5.56 -4.02 4.80
N ARG A 38 -4.62 -3.29 5.40
CA ARG A 38 -4.05 -2.03 4.88
C ARG A 38 -2.65 -2.20 4.30
N ALA A 39 -2.13 -3.42 4.20
CA ALA A 39 -0.88 -3.70 3.50
C ALA A 39 -0.98 -3.34 2.01
N PRO A 40 0.16 -3.05 1.34
CA PRO A 40 0.19 -2.84 -0.09
C PRO A 40 -0.53 -3.95 -0.88
N VAL A 41 -1.14 -3.57 -1.99
CA VAL A 41 -1.89 -4.47 -2.89
C VAL A 41 -1.21 -4.54 -4.26
N PRO A 42 -1.31 -5.67 -4.98
CA PRO A 42 -0.81 -5.76 -6.35
C PRO A 42 -1.56 -4.80 -7.26
N GLN A 43 -0.89 -4.30 -8.30
CA GLN A 43 -1.52 -3.42 -9.30
C GLN A 43 -2.50 -4.17 -10.22
N THR A 44 -2.33 -5.49 -10.34
CA THR A 44 -3.13 -6.37 -11.22
C THR A 44 -3.48 -7.68 -10.51
N LEU A 45 -4.44 -8.42 -11.05
CA LEU A 45 -4.83 -9.75 -10.56
C LEU A 45 -5.11 -10.67 -11.74
N GLN A 46 -4.62 -11.91 -11.69
CA GLN A 46 -4.92 -12.92 -12.70
C GLN A 46 -6.43 -13.23 -12.74
N GLY A 47 -7.01 -13.22 -13.94
CA GLY A 47 -8.43 -13.54 -14.14
C GLY A 47 -9.41 -12.45 -13.69
N ALA A 48 -8.94 -11.27 -13.30
CA ALA A 48 -9.78 -10.16 -12.91
C ALA A 48 -9.50 -8.89 -13.74
N LYS A 49 -10.51 -8.02 -13.85
CA LYS A 49 -10.33 -6.67 -14.36
C LYS A 49 -10.12 -5.73 -13.18
N VAL A 50 -8.89 -5.24 -13.00
CA VAL A 50 -8.62 -4.15 -12.05
C VAL A 50 -9.06 -2.84 -12.70
N ILE A 51 -9.81 -2.04 -11.94
CA ILE A 51 -10.37 -0.77 -12.39
C ILE A 51 -9.89 0.36 -11.48
N THR A 52 -9.85 1.55 -12.05
CA THR A 52 -9.57 2.79 -11.32
C THR A 52 -10.77 3.21 -10.47
N THR A 53 -10.55 4.12 -9.53
CA THR A 53 -11.61 4.73 -8.72
C THR A 53 -12.66 5.41 -9.60
N ALA A 54 -12.26 6.10 -10.66
CA ALA A 54 -13.18 6.81 -11.56
C ALA A 54 -14.11 5.84 -12.30
N GLU A 55 -13.58 4.71 -12.78
CA GLU A 55 -14.37 3.65 -13.41
C GLU A 55 -15.33 2.98 -12.41
N ALA A 56 -14.87 2.71 -11.18
CA ALA A 56 -15.72 2.18 -10.13
C ALA A 56 -16.87 3.13 -9.78
N GLU A 57 -16.59 4.43 -9.66
CA GLU A 57 -17.60 5.45 -9.42
C GLU A 57 -18.65 5.48 -10.55
N ALA A 58 -18.23 5.42 -11.81
CA ALA A 58 -19.13 5.38 -12.95
C ALA A 58 -20.07 4.16 -12.87
N LEU A 59 -19.53 2.96 -12.61
CA LEU A 59 -20.32 1.74 -12.44
C LEU A 59 -21.36 1.85 -11.32
N TRP A 60 -20.98 2.47 -10.20
CA TRP A 60 -21.89 2.72 -9.07
C TRP A 60 -23.03 3.65 -9.45
N ARG A 61 -22.72 4.81 -10.05
CA ARG A 61 -23.71 5.81 -10.46
C ARG A 61 -24.69 5.26 -11.50
N GLU A 62 -24.18 4.47 -12.44
CA GLU A 62 -24.96 3.84 -13.49
C GLU A 62 -25.72 2.59 -13.02
N LYS A 63 -25.51 2.16 -11.77
CA LYS A 63 -26.11 0.94 -11.19
C LYS A 63 -25.82 -0.32 -12.01
N LYS A 64 -24.62 -0.41 -12.58
CA LYS A 64 -24.19 -1.53 -13.45
C LYS A 64 -23.40 -2.61 -12.73
N ALA A 65 -23.06 -2.42 -11.46
CA ALA A 65 -22.33 -3.38 -10.65
C ALA A 65 -22.85 -3.42 -9.22
N VAL A 66 -22.69 -4.58 -8.58
CA VAL A 66 -22.89 -4.77 -7.13
C VAL A 66 -21.54 -4.65 -6.45
N PHE A 67 -21.49 -3.91 -5.34
CA PHE A 67 -20.27 -3.66 -4.57
C PHE A 67 -20.29 -4.50 -3.30
N PHE A 68 -19.20 -5.24 -3.07
CA PHE A 68 -19.00 -6.02 -1.85
C PHE A 68 -17.89 -5.35 -1.03
N ASP A 69 -18.22 -4.89 0.17
CA ASP A 69 -17.23 -4.42 1.14
C ASP A 69 -16.66 -5.64 1.88
N VAL A 70 -15.37 -5.88 1.70
CA VAL A 70 -14.64 -7.02 2.29
C VAL A 70 -13.76 -6.60 3.47
N MET A 71 -13.86 -5.35 3.93
CA MET A 71 -13.15 -4.90 5.12
C MET A 71 -13.75 -5.52 6.39
N PRO A 72 -12.95 -5.69 7.46
CA PRO A 72 -13.47 -6.11 8.75
C PRO A 72 -14.60 -5.19 9.22
N ASN A 73 -15.74 -5.80 9.58
CA ASN A 73 -16.85 -5.06 10.15
C ASN A 73 -16.40 -4.42 11.47
N THR A 74 -16.41 -3.09 11.52
CA THR A 74 -16.15 -2.34 12.75
C THR A 74 -17.50 -2.01 13.39
N PRO A 75 -17.95 -2.78 14.41
CA PRO A 75 -19.30 -2.63 14.96
C PRO A 75 -19.49 -1.22 15.55
N LYS A 76 -20.67 -0.64 15.30
CA LYS A 76 -21.02 0.68 15.84
C LYS A 76 -20.99 0.64 17.37
N PRO A 77 -20.26 1.55 18.05
CA PRO A 77 -20.27 1.61 19.51
C PRO A 77 -21.68 1.84 20.05
N ALA A 78 -22.04 1.14 21.13
CA ALA A 78 -23.39 1.18 21.71
C ALA A 78 -23.82 2.58 22.17
N ASN A 79 -22.85 3.44 22.50
CA ASN A 79 -23.10 4.74 23.13
C ASN A 79 -22.96 5.92 22.14
N LEU A 80 -23.10 5.70 20.83
CA LEU A 80 -23.07 6.81 19.87
C LEU A 80 -24.33 7.69 20.03
N PRO A 81 -24.20 9.02 20.09
CA PRO A 81 -25.35 9.93 20.03
C PRO A 81 -26.07 9.79 18.68
N ALA A 82 -27.38 10.07 18.72
CA ALA A 82 -28.27 10.03 17.55
C ALA A 82 -28.08 11.24 16.63
#